data_AF-A0A2W7AXL0-F1
#
_entry.id   AF-A0A2W7AXL0-F1
#
_cell.length_a   1.000
_cell.length_b   1.000
_cell.length_c   1.000
_cell.angle_alpha   90.00
_cell.angle_beta   90.00
_cell.angle_gamma   90.00
#
_symmetry.space_group_name_H-M   'P 1'
#
loop_
_entity.id
_entity.type
_entity.pdbx_description
1 polymer ?
#
loop_
_entity_poly.entity_id
_entity_poly.type
_entity_poly.pdbx_seq_one_letter_code
_entity_poly.pdbx_strand_id
1 'polypeptide(L)'
;MLTALKQNIWRWRGVLIAVPTVAGVVILLRVAGFLQMLELASLDQLFLLRPPEAVDSRILIVTINEADIQKLQQYPITDAVLARLLNNLKRHNPTAIGLDIYRDLPQPPGHDALLKIFNSTPNLIGVQKIGSSSDSSPVAPPPALQQRDQVGANDLPLDMDGKVRRGLLSANTQAGDSVFSFGFKLAYLYLQRQGVDSNLTPDGHLY
;
A
#
# COMPACT_ATOMS: atom_id res chain seq x y z
N MET A 1 -1.64 38.43 -47.38
CA MET A 1 -1.41 37.59 -46.19
C MET A 1 -2.62 36.68 -45.88
N LEU A 2 -3.85 37.20 -45.76
CA LEU A 2 -5.06 36.38 -45.50
C LEU A 2 -5.42 35.35 -46.60
N THR A 3 -5.15 35.64 -47.87
CA THR A 3 -5.43 34.74 -49.00
C THR A 3 -4.54 33.50 -49.02
N ALA A 4 -3.24 33.67 -48.70
CA ALA A 4 -2.30 32.55 -48.57
C ALA A 4 -2.67 31.65 -47.39
N LEU A 5 -3.12 32.23 -46.27
CA LEU A 5 -3.59 31.50 -45.09
C LEU A 5 -4.85 30.66 -45.40
N LYS A 6 -5.83 31.26 -46.09
CA LYS A 6 -7.06 30.56 -46.50
C LYS A 6 -6.78 29.38 -47.43
N GLN A 7 -5.85 29.55 -48.37
CA GLN A 7 -5.46 28.50 -49.31
C GLN A 7 -4.67 27.36 -48.62
N ASN A 8 -3.87 27.69 -47.60
CA ASN A 8 -3.17 26.71 -46.78
C ASN A 8 -4.15 25.91 -45.90
N ILE A 9 -5.08 26.57 -45.21
CA ILE A 9 -6.13 25.90 -44.41
C ILE A 9 -6.97 24.96 -45.28
N TRP A 10 -7.32 25.37 -46.50
CA TRP A 10 -8.08 24.53 -47.44
C TRP A 10 -7.30 23.30 -47.91
N ARG A 11 -5.97 23.39 -48.08
CA ARG A 11 -5.12 22.23 -48.40
C ARG A 11 -5.03 21.25 -47.22
N TRP A 12 -4.96 21.77 -45.99
CA TRP A 12 -4.83 20.96 -44.77
C TRP A 12 -6.17 20.56 -44.12
N ARG A 13 -7.31 20.95 -44.69
CA ARG A 13 -8.65 20.73 -44.11
C ARG A 13 -8.94 19.28 -43.71
N GLY A 14 -8.43 18.30 -44.47
CA GLY A 14 -8.59 16.89 -44.14
C GLY A 14 -7.93 16.53 -42.82
N VAL A 15 -6.69 17.00 -42.60
CA VAL A 15 -5.95 16.81 -41.34
C VAL A 15 -6.60 17.61 -40.21
N LEU A 16 -6.99 18.86 -40.48
CA LEU A 16 -7.62 19.75 -39.49
C LEU A 16 -8.98 19.25 -39.00
N ILE A 17 -9.67 18.40 -39.76
CA ILE A 17 -10.91 17.75 -39.34
C ILE A 17 -10.62 16.38 -38.72
N ALA A 18 -9.82 15.54 -39.38
CA ALA A 18 -9.58 14.17 -38.93
C ALA A 18 -8.92 14.11 -37.55
N VAL A 19 -7.90 14.94 -37.29
CA VAL A 19 -7.16 14.93 -36.01
C VAL A 19 -8.07 15.24 -34.82
N PRO A 20 -8.81 16.37 -34.77
CA PRO A 20 -9.69 16.65 -33.64
C PRO A 20 -10.88 15.68 -33.56
N THR A 21 -11.38 15.16 -34.69
CA THR A 21 -12.43 14.14 -34.66
C THR A 21 -11.93 12.86 -34.01
N VAL A 22 -10.78 12.33 -34.43
CA VAL A 22 -10.20 11.12 -33.83
C VAL A 22 -9.85 11.36 -32.37
N ALA A 23 -9.22 12.48 -32.04
CA ALA A 23 -8.91 12.84 -30.66
C ALA A 23 -10.18 12.91 -29.80
N GLY A 24 -11.24 13.55 -30.31
CA GLY A 24 -12.53 13.63 -29.64
C GLY A 24 -13.15 12.26 -29.39
N VAL A 25 -13.14 11.36 -30.39
CA VAL A 25 -13.63 9.99 -30.24
C VAL A 25 -12.81 9.22 -29.20
N VAL A 26 -11.47 9.30 -29.24
CA VAL A 26 -10.60 8.61 -28.27
C VAL A 26 -10.85 9.13 -26.86
N ILE A 27 -10.98 10.46 -26.69
CA ILE A 27 -11.31 11.06 -25.38
C ILE A 27 -12.66 10.56 -24.89
N LEU A 28 -13.68 10.51 -25.75
CA LEU A 28 -15.00 10.00 -25.40
C LEU A 28 -14.94 8.53 -24.98
N LEU A 29 -14.25 7.68 -25.75
CA LEU A 29 -14.08 6.26 -25.41
C LEU A 29 -13.33 6.06 -24.10
N ARG A 30 -12.33 6.91 -23.82
CA ARG A 30 -11.55 6.88 -22.60
C ARG A 30 -12.36 7.31 -21.38
N VAL A 31 -13.08 8.42 -21.47
CA VAL A 31 -13.96 8.90 -20.38
C VAL A 31 -15.10 7.93 -20.10
N ALA A 32 -15.61 7.25 -21.13
CA ALA A 32 -16.59 6.18 -20.99
C ALA A 32 -16.00 4.85 -20.45
N GLY A 33 -14.68 4.75 -20.27
CA GLY A 33 -14.02 3.57 -19.72
C GLY A 33 -13.81 2.41 -20.70
N PHE A 34 -14.20 2.53 -21.97
CA PHE A 34 -14.05 1.45 -22.95
C PHE A 34 -12.59 1.07 -23.22
N LEU A 35 -11.67 2.01 -23.05
CA LEU A 35 -10.24 1.77 -23.22
C LEU A 35 -9.54 1.32 -21.94
N GLN A 36 -10.20 1.37 -20.78
CA GLN A 36 -9.57 1.18 -19.47
C GLN A 36 -8.85 -0.18 -19.36
N MET A 37 -9.48 -1.25 -19.85
CA MET A 37 -8.87 -2.59 -19.83
C MET A 37 -7.57 -2.64 -20.65
N LEU A 38 -7.55 -2.01 -21.83
CA LEU A 38 -6.36 -1.96 -22.70
C LEU A 38 -5.27 -1.06 -22.10
N GLU A 39 -5.66 0.06 -21.48
CA GLU A 39 -4.73 0.96 -20.79
C GLU A 39 -4.05 0.25 -19.62
N LEU A 40 -4.81 -0.43 -18.77
CA LEU A 40 -4.28 -1.17 -17.63
C LEU A 40 -3.41 -2.36 -18.06
N ALA A 41 -3.80 -3.09 -19.10
CA ALA A 41 -2.97 -4.16 -19.66
C ALA A 41 -1.65 -3.61 -20.25
N SER A 42 -1.70 -2.46 -20.92
CA SER A 42 -0.50 -1.80 -21.44
C SER A 42 0.42 -1.33 -20.32
N LEU A 43 -0.14 -0.78 -19.24
CA LEU A 43 0.61 -0.40 -18.04
C LEU A 43 1.30 -1.61 -17.39
N ASP A 44 0.59 -2.74 -17.25
CA ASP A 44 1.16 -3.98 -16.71
C ASP A 44 2.37 -4.43 -17.55
N GLN A 45 2.28 -4.36 -18.87
CA GLN A 45 3.41 -4.70 -19.76
C GLN A 45 4.59 -3.75 -19.59
N LEU A 46 4.34 -2.44 -19.42
CA LEU A 46 5.41 -1.48 -19.16
C LEU A 46 6.13 -1.76 -17.83
N PHE A 47 5.42 -2.22 -16.80
CA PHE A 47 6.05 -2.68 -15.55
C PHE A 47 6.90 -3.92 -15.74
N LEU A 48 6.44 -4.91 -16.53
CA LEU A 48 7.21 -6.13 -16.82
C LEU A 48 8.45 -5.86 -17.68
N LEU A 49 8.41 -4.84 -18.54
CA LEU A 49 9.53 -4.41 -19.37
C LEU A 49 10.54 -3.54 -18.61
N ARG A 50 10.25 -3.14 -17.36
CA ARG A 50 11.18 -2.35 -16.55
C ARG A 50 12.44 -3.19 -16.28
N PRO A 51 13.64 -2.60 -16.41
CA PRO A 51 14.85 -3.25 -15.94
C PRO A 51 14.73 -3.64 -14.46
N PRO A 52 15.31 -4.79 -14.04
CA PRO A 52 15.27 -5.20 -12.65
C PRO A 52 15.96 -4.16 -11.77
N GLU A 53 15.29 -3.77 -10.69
CA GLU A 53 15.86 -2.88 -9.68
C GLU A 53 16.80 -3.66 -8.76
N ALA A 54 17.89 -3.02 -8.33
CA ALA A 54 18.81 -3.62 -7.37
C ALA A 54 18.12 -3.78 -6.01
N VAL A 55 18.44 -4.87 -5.30
CA VAL A 55 17.91 -5.12 -3.96
C VAL A 55 18.39 -4.02 -3.00
N ASP A 56 17.45 -3.39 -2.31
CA ASP A 56 17.76 -2.35 -1.34
C ASP A 56 18.29 -2.95 -0.03
N SER A 57 19.60 -2.78 0.21
CA SER A 57 20.28 -3.27 1.42
C SER A 57 19.76 -2.68 2.73
N ARG A 58 18.97 -1.59 2.69
CA ARG A 58 18.36 -0.98 3.88
C ARG A 58 17.13 -1.73 4.38
N ILE A 59 16.55 -2.59 3.55
CA ILE A 59 15.28 -3.27 3.82
C ILE A 59 15.55 -4.75 4.11
N LEU A 60 15.12 -5.20 5.28
CA LEU A 60 15.10 -6.60 5.67
C LEU A 60 13.67 -7.12 5.66
N ILE A 61 13.39 -8.15 4.86
CA ILE A 61 12.11 -8.86 4.85
C ILE A 61 12.29 -10.20 5.57
N VAL A 62 11.52 -10.41 6.63
CA VAL A 62 11.45 -11.69 7.34
C VAL A 62 10.15 -12.37 6.95
N THR A 63 10.25 -13.48 6.24
CA THR A 63 9.08 -14.26 5.78
C THR A 63 8.84 -15.47 6.66
N ILE A 64 7.60 -15.92 6.72
CA ILE A 64 7.23 -17.24 7.27
C ILE A 64 6.72 -18.06 6.09
N ASN A 65 7.38 -19.18 5.80
CA ASN A 65 6.96 -20.09 4.73
C ASN A 65 6.47 -21.43 5.30
N GLU A 66 6.01 -22.30 4.40
CA GLU A 66 5.51 -23.64 4.75
C GLU A 66 6.56 -24.51 5.47
N ALA A 67 7.84 -24.40 5.07
CA ALA A 67 8.91 -25.15 5.72
C ALA A 67 9.15 -24.69 7.17
N ASP A 68 9.00 -23.39 7.44
CA ASP A 68 9.05 -22.84 8.80
C ASP A 68 7.89 -23.36 9.66
N ILE A 69 6.68 -23.42 9.09
CA ILE A 69 5.49 -23.94 9.76
C ILE A 69 5.66 -25.43 10.09
N GLN A 70 6.13 -26.23 9.12
CA GLN A 70 6.39 -27.65 9.32
C GLN A 70 7.46 -27.90 10.39
N LYS A 71 8.50 -27.06 10.41
CA LYS A 71 9.58 -27.14 11.42
C LYS A 71 9.08 -26.77 12.82
N LEU A 72 8.19 -25.78 12.93
CA LEU A 72 7.60 -25.36 14.21
C LEU A 72 6.46 -26.28 14.66
N GLN A 73 5.91 -27.08 13.74
CA GLN A 73 4.73 -27.94 13.94
C GLN A 73 3.52 -27.22 14.55
N GLN A 74 3.43 -25.91 14.31
CA GLN A 74 2.45 -25.04 14.96
C GLN A 74 2.11 -23.88 14.03
N TYR A 75 0.82 -23.68 13.78
CA TYR A 75 0.28 -22.51 13.10
C TYR A 75 -1.05 -22.10 13.76
N PRO A 76 -1.29 -20.80 14.01
CA PRO A 76 -0.37 -19.66 13.82
C PRO A 76 0.88 -19.74 14.72
N ILE A 77 1.95 -19.01 14.36
CA ILE A 77 3.14 -18.92 15.22
C ILE A 77 2.74 -18.38 16.60
N THR A 78 3.44 -18.79 17.66
CA THR A 78 3.12 -18.35 19.03
C THR A 78 3.69 -16.97 19.34
N ASP A 79 3.10 -16.29 20.31
CA ASP A 79 3.54 -14.98 20.77
C ASP A 79 4.96 -15.03 21.34
N ALA A 80 5.39 -16.14 21.93
CA ALA A 80 6.75 -16.36 22.37
C ALA A 80 7.77 -16.39 21.22
N VAL A 81 7.41 -16.96 20.06
CA VAL A 81 8.26 -16.95 18.87
C VAL A 81 8.34 -15.53 18.30
N LEU A 82 7.19 -14.87 18.17
CA LEU A 82 7.12 -13.51 17.65
C LEU A 82 7.88 -12.51 18.54
N ALA A 83 7.75 -12.64 19.86
CA ALA A 83 8.47 -11.83 20.82
C ALA A 83 10.00 -12.01 20.69
N ARG A 84 10.48 -13.24 20.51
CA ARG A 84 11.92 -13.50 20.28
C ARG A 84 12.40 -12.87 18.97
N LEU A 85 11.63 -13.01 17.90
CA LEU A 85 11.94 -12.39 16.61
C LEU A 85 12.06 -10.87 16.73
N LEU A 86 11.04 -10.21 17.29
CA LEU A 86 11.02 -8.77 17.45
C LEU A 86 12.16 -8.27 18.35
N ASN A 87 12.46 -8.97 19.45
CA ASN A 87 13.62 -8.64 20.28
C ASN A 87 14.95 -8.76 19.53
N ASN A 88 15.07 -9.74 18.63
CA ASN A 88 16.26 -9.86 17.80
C ASN A 88 16.39 -8.67 16.85
N LEU A 89 15.32 -8.35 16.11
CA LEU A 89 15.29 -7.20 15.20
C LEU A 89 15.59 -5.88 15.91
N LYS A 90 15.02 -5.65 17.10
CA LYS A 90 15.27 -4.45 17.91
C LYS A 90 16.75 -4.21 18.23
N ARG A 91 17.54 -5.26 18.44
CA ARG A 91 18.99 -5.14 18.77
C ARG A 91 19.79 -4.49 17.64
N HIS A 92 19.30 -4.53 16.41
CA HIS A 92 19.93 -3.90 15.26
C HIS A 92 19.51 -2.43 15.05
N ASN A 93 18.72 -1.87 15.98
CA ASN A 93 18.27 -0.47 15.97
C ASN A 93 17.68 0.01 14.63
N PRO A 94 16.73 -0.75 14.03
CA PRO A 94 16.11 -0.36 12.76
C PRO A 94 15.36 0.96 12.92
N THR A 95 15.24 1.74 11.84
CA THR A 95 14.45 2.98 11.87
C THR A 95 12.96 2.68 12.06
N ALA A 96 12.42 1.68 11.37
CA ALA A 96 11.03 1.24 11.51
C ALA A 96 10.97 -0.29 11.47
N ILE A 97 10.00 -0.86 12.18
CA ILE A 97 9.70 -2.30 12.16
C ILE A 97 8.24 -2.47 11.74
N GLY A 98 8.00 -3.18 10.65
CA GLY A 98 6.66 -3.56 10.21
C GLY A 98 6.31 -4.98 10.63
N LEU A 99 5.16 -5.16 11.28
CA LEU A 99 4.58 -6.45 11.61
C LEU A 99 3.31 -6.68 10.79
N ASP A 100 3.46 -7.27 9.61
CA ASP A 100 2.33 -7.68 8.77
C ASP A 100 1.83 -9.09 9.16
N ILE A 101 1.38 -9.21 10.41
CA ILE A 101 0.71 -10.40 10.94
C ILE A 101 -0.46 -9.91 11.79
N TYR A 102 -1.67 -10.35 11.46
CA TYR A 102 -2.84 -10.08 12.29
C TYR A 102 -2.69 -10.72 13.68
N ARG A 103 -2.84 -9.87 14.70
CA ARG A 103 -2.63 -10.19 16.11
C ARG A 103 -3.67 -9.52 17.01
N ASP A 104 -4.92 -9.54 16.56
CA ASP A 104 -6.10 -9.16 17.34
C ASP A 104 -6.33 -10.09 18.54
N LEU A 105 -6.02 -11.38 18.36
CA LEU A 105 -6.16 -12.41 19.40
C LEU A 105 -4.79 -12.91 19.91
N PRO A 106 -4.67 -13.20 21.22
CA PRO A 106 -3.45 -13.78 21.79
C PRO A 106 -3.17 -15.16 21.21
N GLN A 107 -1.89 -15.46 20.98
CA GLN A 107 -1.44 -16.78 20.50
C GLN A 107 -0.48 -17.39 21.54
N PRO A 108 -1.00 -18.01 22.61
CA PRO A 108 -0.16 -18.53 23.69
C PRO A 108 0.76 -19.66 23.20
N PRO A 109 1.90 -19.88 23.89
CA PRO A 109 2.40 -19.13 25.05
C PRO A 109 3.13 -17.85 24.66
N GLY A 110 3.34 -16.96 25.65
CA GLY A 110 4.24 -15.80 25.53
C GLY A 110 3.57 -14.44 25.29
N HIS A 111 2.26 -14.34 25.47
CA HIS A 111 1.52 -13.10 25.23
C HIS A 111 2.06 -11.92 26.05
N ASP A 112 2.33 -12.10 27.35
CA ASP A 112 2.88 -11.05 28.21
C ASP A 112 4.24 -10.53 27.74
N ALA A 113 5.09 -11.42 27.19
CA ALA A 113 6.38 -11.04 26.64
C ALA A 113 6.21 -10.22 25.36
N LEU A 114 5.24 -10.58 24.52
CA LEU A 114 4.91 -9.82 23.31
C LEU A 114 4.34 -8.44 23.65
N LEU A 115 3.43 -8.33 24.63
CA LEU A 115 2.89 -7.06 25.11
C LEU A 115 3.99 -6.13 25.64
N LYS A 116 4.97 -6.65 26.39
CA LYS A 116 6.15 -5.87 26.82
C LYS A 116 6.94 -5.31 25.64
N ILE A 117 7.05 -6.06 24.54
CA ILE A 117 7.73 -5.59 23.33
C ILE A 117 6.89 -4.51 22.64
N PHE A 118 5.59 -4.73 22.45
CA PHE A 118 4.70 -3.73 21.87
C PHE A 118 4.79 -2.39 22.63
N ASN A 119 4.79 -2.43 23.97
CA ASN A 119 4.89 -1.24 24.80
C ASN A 119 6.27 -0.58 24.80
N SER A 120 7.36 -1.33 24.55
CA SER A 120 8.74 -0.84 24.62
C SER A 120 9.38 -0.58 23.24
N THR A 121 8.60 -0.59 22.16
CA THR A 121 9.09 -0.45 20.79
C THR A 121 8.31 0.63 20.05
N PRO A 122 8.69 1.92 20.18
CA PRO A 122 7.90 3.02 19.62
C PRO A 122 7.86 3.04 18.09
N ASN A 123 8.82 2.41 17.43
CA ASN A 123 8.95 2.34 15.98
C ASN A 123 8.41 1.03 15.37
N LEU A 124 7.64 0.26 16.14
CA LEU A 124 6.96 -0.94 15.66
C LEU A 124 5.57 -0.57 15.17
N ILE A 125 5.24 -0.88 13.93
CA ILE A 125 3.92 -0.71 13.35
C ILE A 125 3.30 -2.08 13.10
N GLY A 126 2.12 -2.33 13.67
CA GLY A 126 1.29 -3.48 13.36
C GLY A 126 0.27 -3.19 12.26
N VAL A 127 -0.50 -4.21 11.91
CA VAL A 127 -1.55 -4.10 10.89
C VAL A 127 -2.95 -4.21 11.48
N GLN A 128 -3.88 -3.56 10.80
CA GLN A 128 -5.32 -3.82 10.89
C GLN A 128 -5.89 -3.97 9.49
N LYS A 129 -7.08 -4.57 9.40
CA LYS A 129 -7.85 -4.64 8.16
C LYS A 129 -9.13 -3.85 8.32
N ILE A 130 -9.35 -2.87 7.44
CA ILE A 130 -10.51 -1.99 7.47
C ILE A 130 -11.61 -2.50 6.53
N GLY A 131 -11.23 -2.90 5.31
CA GLY A 131 -12.15 -3.27 4.26
C GLY A 131 -12.78 -4.64 4.48
N SER A 132 -14.06 -4.77 4.13
CA SER A 132 -14.75 -6.05 3.97
C SER A 132 -14.88 -6.42 2.50
N SER A 133 -14.91 -7.71 2.20
CA SER A 133 -15.24 -8.27 0.89
C SER A 133 -16.16 -9.49 1.06
N SER A 134 -16.55 -10.14 -0.04
CA SER A 134 -17.33 -11.40 0.01
C SER A 134 -16.70 -12.45 0.93
N ASP A 135 -15.37 -12.52 0.93
CA ASP A 135 -14.61 -13.58 1.59
C ASP A 135 -13.70 -13.05 2.71
N SER A 136 -13.85 -11.79 3.12
CA SER A 136 -13.04 -11.22 4.19
C SER A 136 -13.77 -10.17 5.03
N SER A 137 -13.48 -10.17 6.32
CA SER A 137 -14.02 -9.23 7.29
C SER A 137 -12.94 -8.27 7.77
N PRO A 138 -13.31 -7.11 8.32
CA PRO A 138 -12.37 -6.26 9.05
C PRO A 138 -11.72 -7.04 10.19
N VAL A 139 -10.45 -6.76 10.46
CA VAL A 139 -9.66 -7.41 11.52
C VAL A 139 -9.09 -6.31 12.39
N ALA A 140 -9.39 -6.38 13.69
CA ALA A 140 -8.91 -5.42 14.65
C ALA A 140 -7.37 -5.48 14.76
N PRO A 141 -6.72 -4.38 15.15
CA PRO A 141 -5.32 -4.40 15.50
C PRO A 141 -5.06 -5.02 16.88
N PRO A 142 -3.80 -5.32 17.21
CA PRO A 142 -3.38 -5.59 18.59
C PRO A 142 -3.68 -4.35 19.47
N PRO A 143 -4.49 -4.48 20.55
CA PRO A 143 -4.91 -3.33 21.34
C PRO A 143 -3.74 -2.48 21.90
N ALA A 144 -2.65 -3.14 22.29
CA ALA A 144 -1.46 -2.46 22.82
C ALA A 144 -0.73 -1.58 21.77
N LEU A 145 -0.79 -1.93 20.49
CA LEU A 145 -0.26 -1.09 19.42
C LEU A 145 -1.24 0.03 19.05
N GLN A 146 -2.56 -0.27 19.05
CA GLN A 146 -3.59 0.70 18.71
C GLN A 146 -3.61 1.90 19.67
N GLN A 147 -3.48 1.64 20.98
CA GLN A 147 -3.44 2.69 22.02
C GLN A 147 -2.27 3.67 21.84
N ARG A 148 -1.28 3.33 21.02
CA ARG A 148 -0.06 4.11 20.78
C ARG A 148 0.00 4.68 19.36
N ASP A 149 -1.10 4.58 18.60
CA ASP A 149 -1.15 4.91 17.17
C ASP A 149 -0.07 4.18 16.34
N GLN A 150 0.26 2.96 16.74
CA GLN A 150 1.30 2.13 16.13
C GLN A 150 0.72 1.07 15.18
N VAL A 151 -0.34 1.43 14.46
CA VAL A 151 -1.09 0.51 13.57
C VAL A 151 -1.39 1.21 12.25
N GLY A 152 -1.19 0.52 11.13
CA GLY A 152 -1.64 0.98 9.82
C GLY A 152 -2.59 0.00 9.14
N ALA A 153 -3.42 0.52 8.24
CA ALA A 153 -4.31 -0.29 7.42
C ALA A 153 -3.52 -1.12 6.40
N ASN A 154 -3.70 -2.44 6.38
CA ASN A 154 -3.09 -3.33 5.39
C ASN A 154 -4.06 -3.70 4.26
N ASP A 155 -4.87 -2.72 3.84
CA ASP A 155 -5.84 -2.87 2.78
C ASP A 155 -5.22 -2.49 1.42
N LEU A 156 -5.38 -3.39 0.45
CA LEU A 156 -4.94 -3.18 -0.93
C LEU A 156 -6.17 -3.13 -1.85
N PRO A 157 -6.42 -2.01 -2.55
CA PRO A 157 -7.52 -1.90 -3.47
C PRO A 157 -7.27 -2.79 -4.69
N LEU A 158 -8.21 -3.70 -4.94
CA LEU A 158 -8.26 -4.49 -6.15
C LEU A 158 -8.93 -3.69 -7.26
N ASP A 159 -8.35 -3.74 -8.45
CA ASP A 159 -9.02 -3.29 -9.66
C ASP A 159 -10.05 -4.33 -10.11
N MET A 160 -10.91 -3.96 -11.07
CA MET A 160 -12.00 -4.82 -11.57
C MET A 160 -11.54 -6.17 -12.13
N ASP A 161 -10.28 -6.27 -12.54
CA ASP A 161 -9.65 -7.49 -13.03
C ASP A 161 -8.91 -8.29 -11.94
N GLY A 162 -9.07 -7.91 -10.67
CA GLY A 162 -8.51 -8.60 -9.51
C GLY A 162 -7.02 -8.33 -9.27
N LYS A 163 -6.41 -7.41 -10.01
CA LYS A 163 -4.99 -7.04 -9.81
C LYS A 163 -4.86 -5.86 -8.85
N VAL A 164 -3.78 -5.87 -8.08
CA VAL A 164 -3.39 -4.73 -7.24
C VAL A 164 -2.44 -3.84 -8.03
N ARG A 165 -2.86 -2.60 -8.30
CA ARG A 165 -2.01 -1.58 -8.96
C ARG A 165 -1.82 -0.30 -8.13
N ARG A 166 -2.56 -0.18 -7.02
CA ARG A 166 -2.61 1.01 -6.19
C ARG A 166 -2.30 0.63 -4.75
N GLY A 167 -1.38 1.36 -4.13
CA GLY A 167 -1.19 1.35 -2.69
C GLY A 167 -1.98 2.50 -2.06
N LEU A 168 -2.67 2.25 -0.95
CA LEU A 168 -3.32 3.32 -0.19
C LEU A 168 -2.25 4.08 0.60
N LEU A 169 -2.43 5.39 0.73
CA LEU A 169 -1.67 6.21 1.68
C LEU A 169 -2.45 6.35 2.99
N SER A 170 -3.77 6.47 2.88
CA SER A 170 -4.73 6.47 3.97
C SER A 170 -6.01 5.76 3.54
N ALA A 171 -6.82 5.36 4.51
CA ALA A 171 -8.12 4.74 4.32
C ALA A 171 -9.08 5.20 5.41
N ASN A 172 -10.35 5.38 5.07
CA ASN A 172 -11.38 5.72 6.04
C ASN A 172 -11.98 4.45 6.63
N THR A 173 -12.10 4.43 7.95
CA THR A 173 -12.81 3.39 8.69
C THR A 173 -14.31 3.52 8.50
N GLN A 174 -15.05 2.47 8.86
CA GLN A 174 -16.52 2.51 8.89
C GLN A 174 -17.07 3.58 9.86
N ALA A 175 -16.29 3.94 10.88
CA ALA A 175 -16.64 5.00 11.84
C ALA A 175 -16.43 6.42 11.28
N GLY A 176 -15.80 6.56 10.10
CA GLY A 176 -15.48 7.84 9.48
C GLY A 176 -14.08 8.35 9.77
N ASP A 177 -13.33 7.72 10.68
CA ASP A 177 -11.95 8.11 11.00
C ASP A 177 -10.99 7.72 9.86
N SER A 178 -10.06 8.62 9.52
CA SER A 178 -8.97 8.32 8.58
C SER A 178 -7.80 7.65 9.30
N VAL A 179 -7.29 6.57 8.71
CA VAL A 179 -6.13 5.82 9.21
C VAL A 179 -5.10 5.72 8.10
N PHE A 180 -3.84 5.95 8.43
CA PHE A 180 -2.74 5.72 7.49
C PHE A 180 -2.60 4.26 7.10
N SER A 181 -2.15 4.00 5.87
CA SER A 181 -1.78 2.65 5.48
C SER A 181 -0.52 2.19 6.21
N PHE A 182 -0.39 0.86 6.33
CA PHE A 182 0.77 0.23 6.92
C PHE A 182 2.08 0.64 6.23
N GLY A 183 2.10 0.58 4.89
CA GLY A 183 3.26 1.00 4.10
C GLY A 183 3.59 2.48 4.29
N PHE A 184 2.57 3.35 4.36
CA PHE A 184 2.78 4.77 4.62
C PHE A 184 3.40 5.01 6.00
N LYS A 185 2.89 4.40 7.07
CA LYS A 185 3.47 4.60 8.43
C LYS A 185 4.94 4.19 8.50
N LEU A 186 5.33 3.09 7.84
CA LEU A 186 6.74 2.67 7.79
C LEU A 186 7.61 3.66 7.01
N ALA A 187 7.14 4.09 5.83
CA ALA A 187 7.84 5.09 5.03
C ALA A 187 7.94 6.43 5.80
N TYR A 188 6.88 6.81 6.50
CA TYR A 188 6.83 8.03 7.29
C TYR A 188 7.84 8.02 8.44
N LEU A 189 7.93 6.93 9.21
CA LEU A 189 8.97 6.79 10.25
C LEU A 189 10.39 6.90 9.67
N TYR A 190 10.61 6.37 8.47
CA TYR A 190 11.89 6.51 7.78
C TYR A 190 12.17 7.95 7.35
N LEU A 191 11.18 8.62 6.75
CA LEU A 191 11.27 9.98 6.21
C LEU A 191 11.38 11.03 7.32
N GLN A 192 10.66 10.85 8.43
CA GLN A 192 10.74 11.74 9.60
C GLN A 192 12.17 11.77 10.17
N ARG A 193 12.86 10.63 10.17
CA ARG A 193 14.28 10.57 10.56
C ARG A 193 15.21 11.32 9.59
N GLN A 194 14.76 11.57 8.35
CA GLN A 194 15.45 12.39 7.35
C GLN A 194 14.99 13.87 7.39
N GLY A 195 14.11 14.25 8.32
CA GLY A 195 13.59 15.62 8.44
C GLY A 195 12.42 15.96 7.52
N VAL A 196 11.67 14.95 7.04
CA VAL A 196 10.45 15.13 6.24
C VAL A 196 9.22 14.79 7.08
N ASP A 197 8.39 15.79 7.36
CA ASP A 197 7.15 15.65 8.14
C ASP A 197 5.91 15.55 7.21
N SER A 198 4.84 14.91 7.71
CA SER A 198 3.56 14.80 7.00
C SER A 198 2.41 14.49 7.98
N ASN A 199 1.22 15.03 7.75
CA ASN A 199 0.02 14.80 8.58
C ASN A 199 -1.25 14.53 7.74
N LEU A 200 -2.30 13.98 8.38
CA LEU A 200 -3.64 13.87 7.79
C LEU A 200 -4.49 15.09 8.14
N THR A 201 -5.27 15.54 7.17
CA THR A 201 -6.45 16.37 7.42
C THR A 201 -7.62 15.49 7.90
N PRO A 202 -8.64 16.08 8.54
CA PRO A 202 -9.89 15.38 8.89
C PRO A 202 -10.60 14.73 7.68
N ASP A 203 -10.34 15.23 6.47
CA ASP A 203 -10.91 14.73 5.21
C ASP A 203 -10.06 13.60 4.57
N GLY A 204 -9.01 13.15 5.24
CA GLY A 204 -8.15 12.05 4.81
C GLY A 204 -7.05 12.42 3.80
N HIS A 205 -6.79 13.72 3.59
CA HIS A 205 -5.72 14.21 2.72
C HIS A 205 -4.39 14.37 3.46
N LEU A 206 -3.29 14.12 2.76
CA LEU A 206 -1.93 14.36 3.24
C LEU A 206 -1.50 15.81 3.00
N TYR A 207 -0.77 16.41 3.94
CA TYR A 207 0.00 17.64 3.74
C TYR A 207 1.31 17.62 4.53
#